data_AF-A0A3D4YGC5-F1
#
_entry.id   AF-A0A3D4YGC5-F1
#
_cell.length_a   1.000
_cell.length_b   1.000
_cell.length_c   1.000
_cell.angle_alpha   90.00
_cell.angle_beta   90.00
_cell.angle_gamma   90.00
#
_symmetry.space_group_name_H-M   'P 1'
#
loop_
_entity.id
_entity.type
_entity.pdbx_description
1 polymer ?
#
loop_
_entity_poly.entity_id
_entity_poly.type
_entity_poly.pdbx_seq_one_letter_code
_entity_poly.pdbx_strand_id
1 'polypeptide(L)'
;MAQFTPFTVIRPKAEYAAALCAPPYDVVDRQEAARLAGDNPYSFLRVSRSEIELPEETNPYAEAVYERARDNLLRWLDEGILIREPQDRYMIYRQISGKHVQTGVVGCAGISD
;
A
#
# COMPACT_ATOMS: atom_id res chain seq x y z
N MET A 1 27.71 12.10 4.10
CA MET A 1 27.30 10.80 3.52
C MET A 1 25.89 10.55 4.01
N ALA A 2 24.94 10.24 3.12
CA ALA A 2 23.55 10.05 3.53
C ALA A 2 23.44 8.87 4.51
N GLN A 3 22.81 9.08 5.67
CA GLN A 3 22.54 8.03 6.64
C GLN A 3 21.41 7.15 6.09
N PHE A 4 21.61 5.84 6.01
CA PHE A 4 20.56 4.90 5.62
C PHE A 4 20.28 3.98 6.80
N THR A 5 19.01 3.90 7.23
CA THR A 5 18.59 3.20 8.45
C THR A 5 17.41 2.27 8.18
N PRO A 6 17.31 1.15 8.91
CA PRO A 6 16.15 0.28 8.84
C PRO A 6 14.96 0.94 9.56
N PHE A 7 13.76 0.43 9.32
CA PHE A 7 12.55 0.84 10.05
C PHE A 7 11.61 -0.33 10.22
N THR A 8 10.64 -0.18 11.12
CA THR A 8 9.61 -1.18 11.37
C THR A 8 8.61 -1.16 10.22
N VAL A 9 8.68 -2.19 9.37
CA VAL A 9 7.87 -2.29 8.15
C VAL A 9 6.51 -2.92 8.42
N ILE A 10 5.47 -2.39 7.79
CA ILE A 10 4.19 -3.08 7.60
C ILE A 10 4.22 -3.70 6.20
N ARG A 11 3.95 -5.00 6.12
CA ARG A 11 3.94 -5.73 4.85
C ARG A 11 2.80 -6.73 4.79
N PRO A 12 2.37 -7.17 3.59
CA PRO A 12 1.46 -8.29 3.47
C PRO A 12 2.04 -9.57 4.09
N LYS A 13 1.15 -10.37 4.68
CA LYS A 13 1.40 -11.79 4.87
C LYS A 13 1.44 -12.46 3.50
N ALA A 14 2.34 -13.44 3.32
CA ALA A 14 2.72 -13.96 2.01
C ALA A 14 1.53 -14.45 1.16
N GLU A 15 0.53 -15.09 1.78
CA GLU A 15 -0.67 -15.59 1.12
C GLU A 15 -1.59 -14.50 0.54
N TYR A 16 -1.52 -13.26 1.06
CA TYR A 16 -2.33 -12.13 0.57
C TYR A 16 -1.56 -11.21 -0.39
N ALA A 17 -0.25 -11.38 -0.54
CA ALA A 17 0.61 -10.44 -1.25
C ALA A 17 0.11 -10.16 -2.68
N ALA A 18 -0.27 -11.20 -3.43
CA ALA A 18 -0.78 -11.05 -4.78
C ALA A 18 -2.15 -10.35 -4.85
N ALA A 19 -3.02 -10.59 -3.87
CA ALA A 19 -4.35 -9.98 -3.81
C ALA A 19 -4.30 -8.51 -3.39
N LEU A 20 -3.29 -8.11 -2.61
CA LEU A 20 -3.05 -6.72 -2.23
C LEU A 20 -2.43 -5.88 -3.35
N CYS A 21 -1.78 -6.49 -4.34
CA CYS A 21 -1.17 -5.73 -5.43
C CYS A 21 -2.17 -4.82 -6.15
N ALA A 22 -1.78 -3.57 -6.32
CA ALA A 22 -2.55 -2.53 -6.99
C ALA A 22 -1.60 -1.62 -7.78
N PRO A 23 -2.08 -0.95 -8.84
CA PRO A 23 -1.31 0.13 -9.45
C PRO A 23 -1.10 1.29 -8.46
N PRO A 24 -0.12 2.17 -8.73
CA PRO A 24 0.02 3.43 -8.01
C PRO A 24 -1.29 4.24 -7.99
N TYR A 25 -1.56 4.93 -6.89
CA TYR A 25 -2.83 5.64 -6.69
C TYR A 25 -3.00 6.84 -7.63
N ASP A 26 -1.90 7.38 -8.15
CA ASP A 26 -1.81 8.58 -8.98
C ASP A 26 -1.95 8.30 -10.48
N VAL A 27 -1.97 7.03 -10.89
CA VAL A 27 -2.10 6.63 -12.31
C VAL A 27 -3.50 6.10 -12.66
N VAL A 28 -4.46 6.19 -11.75
CA VAL A 28 -5.85 5.76 -11.95
C VAL A 28 -6.79 6.89 -11.54
N ASP A 29 -7.99 6.94 -12.09
CA ASP A 29 -9.07 7.75 -11.54
C ASP A 29 -9.97 6.90 -10.63
N ARG A 30 -11.06 7.49 -10.10
CA ARG A 30 -11.97 6.78 -9.19
C ARG A 30 -12.67 5.61 -9.89
N GLN A 31 -13.13 5.82 -11.11
CA GLN A 31 -13.89 4.82 -11.86
C GLN A 31 -12.98 3.63 -12.22
N GLU A 32 -11.76 3.92 -12.67
CA GLU A 32 -10.74 2.91 -12.93
C GLU A 32 -10.32 2.20 -11.64
N ALA A 33 -10.12 2.92 -10.54
CA ALA A 33 -9.80 2.30 -9.24
C ALA A 33 -10.91 1.34 -8.77
N ALA A 34 -12.18 1.74 -8.88
CA ALA A 34 -13.31 0.88 -8.53
C ALA A 34 -13.38 -0.37 -9.41
N ARG A 35 -13.19 -0.21 -10.73
CA ARG A 35 -13.16 -1.32 -11.69
C ARG A 35 -12.01 -2.29 -11.42
N LEU A 36 -10.82 -1.77 -11.10
CA LEU A 36 -9.63 -2.57 -10.81
C LEU A 36 -9.71 -3.28 -9.46
N ALA A 37 -10.30 -2.63 -8.45
CA ALA A 37 -10.58 -3.26 -7.17
C ALA A 37 -11.64 -4.37 -7.31
N GLY A 38 -12.70 -4.12 -8.11
CA GLY A 38 -13.74 -5.08 -8.45
C GLY A 38 -14.25 -5.86 -7.23
N ASP A 39 -14.33 -7.18 -7.37
CA ASP A 39 -14.75 -8.09 -6.30
C ASP A 39 -13.61 -8.50 -5.35
N ASN A 40 -12.37 -8.04 -5.59
CA ASN A 40 -11.24 -8.37 -4.74
C ASN A 40 -11.31 -7.57 -3.43
N PRO A 41 -11.62 -8.19 -2.27
CA PRO A 41 -11.76 -7.47 -1.01
C PRO A 41 -10.41 -6.99 -0.44
N TYR A 42 -9.29 -7.46 -1.01
CA TYR A 42 -7.94 -7.18 -0.53
C TYR A 42 -7.19 -6.18 -1.41
N SER A 43 -7.76 -5.70 -2.52
CA SER A 43 -7.07 -4.73 -3.39
C SER A 43 -6.63 -3.51 -2.58
N PHE A 44 -5.34 -3.15 -2.62
CA PHE A 44 -4.83 -2.02 -1.84
C PHE A 44 -5.43 -0.67 -2.26
N LEU A 45 -6.09 -0.59 -3.41
CA LEU A 45 -6.91 0.57 -3.81
C LEU A 45 -8.03 0.86 -2.79
N ARG A 46 -8.51 -0.14 -2.03
CA ARG A 46 -9.45 0.11 -0.93
C ARG A 46 -8.84 0.91 0.23
N VAL A 47 -7.52 1.05 0.28
CA VAL A 47 -6.79 1.93 1.22
C VAL A 47 -6.27 3.18 0.50
N SER A 48 -5.59 3.04 -0.63
CA SER A 48 -4.93 4.17 -1.32
C SER A 48 -5.88 5.02 -2.17
N ARG A 49 -7.07 4.50 -2.49
CA ARG A 49 -8.18 5.14 -3.22
C ARG A 49 -9.50 4.80 -2.53
N SER A 50 -9.53 4.96 -1.21
CA SER A 50 -10.64 4.54 -0.33
C SER A 50 -11.97 5.24 -0.62
N GLU A 51 -11.99 6.29 -1.45
CA GLU A 51 -13.23 6.91 -1.91
C GLU A 51 -14.10 5.95 -2.73
N ILE A 52 -13.53 4.88 -3.30
CA ILE A 52 -14.30 3.83 -4.01
C ILE A 52 -15.25 3.05 -3.09
N GLU A 53 -15.06 3.13 -1.77
CA GLU A 53 -15.90 2.48 -0.75
C GLU A 53 -17.03 3.40 -0.23
N LEU A 54 -17.15 4.60 -0.78
CA LEU A 54 -18.09 5.64 -0.34
C LEU A 54 -19.03 6.02 -1.50
N PRO A 55 -20.16 6.70 -1.22
CA PRO A 55 -21.08 7.19 -2.26
C PRO A 55 -20.34 7.97 -3.36
N GLU A 56 -20.77 7.83 -4.62
CA GLU A 56 -20.07 8.34 -5.81
C GLU A 56 -19.84 9.86 -5.77
N GLU A 57 -20.73 10.59 -5.10
CA GLU A 57 -20.70 12.04 -4.95
C GLU A 57 -19.72 12.52 -3.87
N THR A 58 -19.16 11.59 -3.09
CA THR A 58 -18.20 11.91 -2.02
C THR A 58 -16.97 12.56 -2.63
N ASN A 59 -16.61 13.75 -2.12
CA ASN A 59 -15.35 14.40 -2.47
C ASN A 59 -14.17 13.47 -2.10
N PRO A 60 -13.27 13.12 -3.04
CA PRO A 60 -12.11 12.25 -2.76
C PRO A 60 -11.17 12.76 -1.66
N TYR A 61 -11.25 14.05 -1.33
CA TYR A 61 -10.44 14.68 -0.27
C TYR A 61 -11.24 14.95 1.01
N ALA A 62 -12.47 14.42 1.14
CA ALA A 62 -13.24 14.54 2.36
C ALA A 62 -12.62 13.72 3.50
N GLU A 63 -12.81 14.17 4.74
CA GLU A 63 -12.34 13.49 5.95
C GLU A 63 -12.76 12.00 5.98
N ALA A 64 -14.01 11.71 5.60
CA ALA A 64 -14.54 10.35 5.54
C ALA A 64 -13.72 9.38 4.66
N VAL A 65 -13.04 9.88 3.63
CA VAL A 65 -12.16 9.07 2.76
C VAL A 65 -10.92 8.61 3.53
N TYR A 66 -10.30 9.52 4.28
CA TYR A 66 -9.14 9.22 5.12
C TYR A 66 -9.51 8.31 6.31
N GLU A 67 -10.68 8.53 6.91
CA GLU A 67 -11.21 7.63 7.94
C GLU A 67 -11.43 6.22 7.38
N ARG A 68 -12.05 6.11 6.21
CA ARG A 68 -12.24 4.81 5.53
C ARG A 68 -10.91 4.12 5.22
N ALA A 69 -9.90 4.86 4.74
CA ALA A 69 -8.56 4.31 4.49
C ALA A 69 -7.94 3.78 5.79
N ARG A 70 -8.01 4.56 6.87
CA ARG A 70 -7.51 4.17 8.20
C ARG A 70 -8.19 2.90 8.68
N ASP A 71 -9.52 2.85 8.63
CA ASP A 71 -10.30 1.73 9.13
C ASP A 71 -9.99 0.44 8.34
N ASN A 72 -9.85 0.54 7.02
CA ASN A 72 -9.43 -0.59 6.17
C ASN A 72 -8.01 -1.08 6.51
N LEU A 73 -7.06 -0.16 6.69
CA LEU A 73 -5.68 -0.50 7.05
C LEU A 73 -5.59 -1.15 8.44
N LEU A 74 -6.27 -0.59 9.43
CA LEU A 74 -6.29 -1.13 10.81
C LEU A 74 -6.96 -2.49 10.86
N ARG A 75 -8.08 -2.67 10.14
CA ARG A 75 -8.75 -3.97 10.01
C ARG A 75 -7.81 -5.02 9.43
N TRP A 76 -7.08 -4.72 8.37
CA TRP A 76 -6.12 -5.68 7.79
C TRP A 76 -4.93 -5.99 8.70
N LEU A 77 -4.53 -5.08 9.57
CA LEU A 77 -3.53 -5.35 10.60
C LEU A 77 -4.08 -6.29 11.69
N ASP A 78 -5.32 -6.07 12.13
CA ASP A 78 -6.00 -6.89 13.14
C ASP A 78 -6.28 -8.31 12.62
N GLU A 79 -6.75 -8.42 11.38
CA GLU A 79 -7.02 -9.70 10.69
C GLU A 79 -5.72 -10.45 10.29
N GLY A 80 -4.54 -9.84 10.46
CA GLY A 80 -3.25 -10.43 10.11
C GLY A 80 -2.99 -10.55 8.60
N ILE A 81 -3.76 -9.83 7.78
CA ILE A 81 -3.55 -9.68 6.34
C ILE A 81 -2.29 -8.86 6.07
N LEU A 82 -2.16 -7.76 6.83
CA LEU A 82 -0.93 -7.00 6.97
C LEU A 82 -0.28 -7.36 8.31
N ILE A 83 1.04 -7.48 8.31
CA ILE A 83 1.81 -7.74 9.52
C ILE A 83 2.87 -6.66 9.70
N ARG A 84 3.05 -6.25 10.95
CA ARG A 84 4.13 -5.36 11.38
C ARG A 84 5.31 -6.21 11.84
N GLU A 85 6.49 -5.92 11.31
CA GLU A 85 7.72 -6.58 11.77
C GLU A 85 7.99 -6.24 13.25
N PRO A 86 8.53 -7.19 14.04
CA PRO A 86 8.74 -6.97 15.48
C PRO A 86 9.94 -6.06 15.78
N GLN A 87 10.75 -5.76 14.78
CA GLN A 87 11.99 -4.99 14.87
C GLN A 87 12.22 -4.23 13.56
N ASP A 88 13.07 -3.21 13.61
CA ASP A 88 13.49 -2.50 12.40
C ASP A 88 14.25 -3.42 11.45
N ARG A 89 13.87 -3.41 10.17
CA ARG A 89 14.51 -4.21 9.12
C ARG A 89 14.80 -3.38 7.88
N TYR A 90 15.89 -3.71 7.20
CA TYR A 90 16.00 -3.41 5.78
C TYR A 90 15.18 -4.42 5.00
N MET A 91 14.45 -3.96 3.99
CA MET A 91 13.73 -4.85 3.09
C MET A 91 14.46 -4.96 1.77
N ILE A 92 14.44 -6.15 1.19
CA ILE A 92 14.92 -6.37 -0.18
C ILE A 92 13.69 -6.58 -1.05
N TYR A 93 13.64 -5.87 -2.17
CA TYR A 93 12.63 -6.09 -3.19
C TYR A 93 13.28 -6.39 -4.53
N ARG A 94 12.52 -7.03 -5.42
CA ARG A 94 12.92 -7.28 -6.80
C ARG A 94 11.79 -6.90 -7.74
N GLN A 95 12.12 -6.08 -8.73
CA GLN A 95 11.24 -5.79 -9.86
C GLN A 95 11.74 -6.54 -11.09
N ILE A 96 10.80 -7.07 -11.87
CA ILE A 96 11.08 -7.79 -13.12
C ILE A 96 10.22 -7.16 -14.20
N SER A 97 10.84 -6.68 -15.27
CA SER A 97 10.16 -6.12 -16.45
C SER A 97 10.75 -6.73 -17.71
N GLY A 98 10.00 -7.66 -18.31
CA GLY A 98 10.51 -8.49 -19.42
C GLY A 98 11.77 -9.26 -19.01
N LYS A 99 12.90 -8.98 -19.69
CA LYS A 99 14.22 -9.58 -19.37
C LYS A 99 15.01 -8.81 -18.31
N HIS A 100 14.57 -7.61 -17.94
CA HIS A 100 15.28 -6.78 -16.97
C HIS A 100 14.88 -7.16 -15.54
N VAL A 101 15.88 -7.35 -14.67
CA VAL A 101 15.70 -7.65 -13.24
C VAL A 101 16.46 -6.61 -12.43
N GLN A 102 15.76 -5.90 -11.55
CA GLN A 102 16.34 -4.94 -10.63
C GLN A 102 16.06 -5.38 -9.19
N THR A 103 17.10 -5.50 -8.38
CA THR A 103 16.99 -5.74 -6.94
C THR A 103 17.33 -4.45 -6.21
N GLY A 104 16.50 -4.04 -5.26
CA GLY A 104 16.67 -2.83 -4.48
C GLY A 104 16.55 -3.10 -2.98
N VAL A 105 16.98 -2.12 -2.18
CA VAL A 105 16.88 -2.13 -0.73
C VAL A 105 15.96 -1.00 -0.29
N VAL A 106 15.06 -1.28 0.65
CA VAL A 106 14.16 -0.28 1.27
C VAL A 106 14.65 0.02 2.68
N GLY A 107 14.69 1.30 3.00
CA GLY A 107 15.09 1.86 4.29
C GLY A 107 14.86 3.37 4.29
N CYS A 108 15.13 4.02 5.41
CA CYS A 108 15.01 5.47 5.55
C CYS A 108 16.34 6.14 5.21
N ALA A 109 16.31 7.04 4.22
CA ALA A 109 17.45 7.89 3.89
C ALA A 109 17.34 9.22 4.65
N GLY A 110 18.32 9.50 5.50
CA GLY A 110 18.45 10.75 6.22
C GLY A 110 18.77 11.89 5.25
N ILE A 111 17.97 12.94 5.30
CA ILE A 111 18.28 14.24 4.71
C ILE A 111 18.97 15.08 5.78
N SER A 112 20.20 15.50 5.51
CA SER A 112 20.92 16.48 6.31
C SER A 112 20.96 17.76 5.49
N ASP A 113 20.21 18.78 5.93
CA ASP A 113 20.36 20.14 5.42
C ASP A 113 21.70 20.75 5.89
#